data_AF-A0A093GQQ7-F1
#
_entry.id   AF-A0A093GQQ7-F1
#
_cell.length_a   1.000
_cell.length_b   1.000
_cell.length_c   1.000
_cell.angle_alpha   90.00
_cell.angle_beta   90.00
_cell.angle_gamma   90.00
#
_symmetry.space_group_name_H-M   'P 1'
#
loop_
_entity.id
_entity.type
_entity.pdbx_description
1 polymer ?
#
loop_
_entity_poly.entity_id
_entity_poly.type
_entity_poly.pdbx_seq_one_letter_code
_entity_poly.pdbx_strand_id
1 'polypeptide(L)'
;NSRGASSLLKDSIPITEFSASEALEGHDLLRRGFRAVKSELLPSHPLELSEKNFQLNQDKTNFATLRNIQGIHAPLKLQMEFRAVKQVQRFPFLHSSNMALDTLRGNDDCISFEDILNDPSQSEVMGEPHTMMEHKLGLL
;
A
#
# COMPACT_ATOMS: atom_id res chain seq x y z
N ASN A 1 -11.58 41.66 8.24
CA ASN A 1 -11.02 41.31 6.92
C ASN A 1 -10.81 39.79 6.89
N SER A 2 -11.82 39.07 6.40
CA SER A 2 -11.97 37.61 6.50
C SER A 2 -10.97 36.89 5.59
N ARG A 3 -10.04 36.15 6.18
CA ARG A 3 -9.17 35.23 5.44
C ARG A 3 -9.76 33.84 5.52
N GLY A 4 -10.57 33.50 4.52
CA GLY A 4 -11.02 32.12 4.28
C GLY A 4 -9.84 31.27 3.84
N ALA A 5 -9.53 30.23 4.60
CA ALA A 5 -8.63 29.17 4.20
C ALA A 5 -9.43 28.16 3.37
N SER A 6 -9.31 28.25 2.05
CA SER A 6 -9.85 27.25 1.12
C SER A 6 -8.90 26.05 1.07
N SER A 7 -9.29 24.94 1.71
CA SER A 7 -8.62 23.64 1.56
C SER A 7 -9.03 23.01 0.22
N LEU A 8 -8.26 23.29 -0.83
CA LEU A 8 -8.40 22.62 -2.13
C LEU A 8 -7.39 21.47 -2.17
N LEU A 9 -7.77 20.35 -1.55
CA LEU A 9 -7.10 19.07 -1.81
C LEU A 9 -7.47 18.65 -3.22
N LYS A 10 -6.46 18.69 -4.09
CA LYS A 10 -6.50 18.22 -5.47
C LYS A 10 -6.50 16.70 -5.44
N ASP A 11 -7.65 16.11 -5.15
CA ASP A 11 -7.90 14.68 -5.37
C ASP A 11 -8.27 14.48 -6.85
N SER A 12 -7.34 14.87 -7.73
CA SER A 12 -7.50 14.67 -9.17
C SER A 12 -7.00 13.27 -9.50
N ILE A 13 -7.95 12.35 -9.72
CA ILE A 13 -7.68 11.07 -10.36
C ILE A 13 -7.05 11.38 -11.72
N PRO A 14 -5.89 10.81 -12.09
CA PRO A 14 -5.43 10.90 -13.46
C PRO A 14 -6.48 10.22 -14.34
N ILE A 15 -7.15 11.01 -15.18
CA ILE A 15 -8.05 10.49 -16.20
C ILE A 15 -7.16 9.72 -17.17
N THR A 16 -7.03 8.42 -16.96
CA THR A 16 -6.53 7.52 -18.00
C THR A 16 -7.57 7.59 -19.11
N GLU A 17 -7.17 8.15 -20.24
CA GLU A 17 -7.94 8.23 -21.47
C GLU A 17 -8.32 6.80 -21.88
N PHE A 18 -9.53 6.37 -21.50
CA PHE A 18 -9.99 5.00 -21.69
C PHE A 18 -10.69 4.91 -23.04
N SER A 19 -10.04 4.26 -24.00
CA SER A 19 -10.63 3.88 -25.28
C SER A 19 -11.89 3.05 -25.01
N ALA A 20 -13.04 3.53 -25.46
CA ALA A 20 -14.34 2.89 -25.26
C ALA A 20 -14.52 1.56 -26.03
N SER A 21 -13.45 1.00 -26.60
CA SER A 21 -13.48 -0.21 -27.42
C SER A 21 -13.27 -1.52 -26.65
N GLU A 22 -12.87 -1.48 -25.38
CA GLU A 22 -12.38 -2.67 -24.67
C GLU A 22 -13.36 -3.25 -23.63
N ALA A 23 -14.56 -2.66 -23.50
CA ALA A 23 -15.56 -3.12 -22.53
C ALA A 23 -16.25 -4.44 -22.89
N LEU A 24 -16.10 -4.92 -24.14
CA LEU A 24 -16.73 -6.16 -24.61
C LEU A 24 -15.77 -7.36 -24.60
N GLU A 25 -14.46 -7.15 -24.47
CA GLU A 25 -13.43 -8.19 -24.44
C GLU A 25 -12.71 -8.19 -23.10
N GLY A 26 -13.48 -8.36 -22.01
CA GLY A 26 -12.93 -8.50 -20.66
C GLY A 26 -13.08 -9.93 -20.18
N HIS A 27 -11.96 -10.63 -19.96
CA HIS A 27 -11.93 -11.98 -19.42
C HIS A 27 -12.82 -12.08 -18.16
N ASP A 28 -13.87 -12.91 -18.22
CA ASP A 28 -14.75 -13.33 -17.12
C ASP A 28 -15.96 -12.43 -16.75
N LEU A 29 -16.71 -11.96 -17.75
CA LEU A 29 -18.01 -11.27 -17.57
C LEU A 29 -19.06 -12.10 -16.82
N LEU A 30 -19.05 -13.43 -16.98
CA LEU A 30 -20.04 -14.32 -16.36
C LEU A 30 -19.84 -14.47 -14.84
N ARG A 31 -18.60 -14.41 -14.35
CA ARG A 31 -18.30 -14.50 -12.91
C ARG A 31 -18.37 -13.15 -12.20
N ARG A 32 -18.07 -12.04 -12.90
CA ARG A 32 -17.99 -10.68 -12.33
C ARG A 32 -19.27 -9.85 -12.52
N GLY A 33 -20.11 -10.19 -13.51
CA GLY A 33 -21.30 -9.42 -13.88
C GLY A 33 -21.00 -8.12 -14.64
N PHE A 34 -22.04 -7.47 -15.18
CA PHE A 34 -21.91 -6.18 -15.88
C PHE A 34 -21.46 -5.08 -14.90
N ARG A 35 -20.25 -4.54 -15.09
CA ARG A 35 -19.74 -3.47 -14.22
C ARG A 35 -20.44 -2.14 -14.52
N ALA A 36 -20.90 -1.46 -13.48
CA ALA A 36 -21.44 -0.11 -13.60
C ALA A 36 -20.29 0.90 -13.63
N VAL A 37 -20.16 1.66 -14.72
CA VAL A 37 -19.07 2.66 -14.90
C VAL A 37 -19.02 3.68 -13.75
N LYS A 38 -20.16 3.98 -13.13
CA LYS A 38 -20.25 4.90 -11.97
C LYS A 38 -19.56 4.36 -10.71
N SER A 39 -19.57 3.05 -10.46
CA SER A 39 -18.92 2.45 -9.29
C SER A 39 -17.40 2.34 -9.44
N GLU A 40 -16.88 2.49 -10.64
CA GLU A 40 -15.43 2.45 -10.89
C GLU A 40 -14.80 3.85 -10.83
N LEU A 41 -15.55 4.86 -11.25
CA LEU A 41 -15.03 6.23 -11.37
C LEU A 41 -15.05 7.00 -10.05
N LEU A 42 -16.00 6.70 -9.16
CA LEU A 42 -16.19 7.44 -7.92
C LEU A 42 -16.10 6.52 -6.71
N PRO A 43 -15.42 6.95 -5.63
CA PRO A 43 -15.43 6.21 -4.38
C PRO A 43 -16.87 6.16 -3.85
N SER A 44 -17.25 4.98 -3.37
CA SER A 44 -18.58 4.75 -2.81
C SER A 44 -18.78 5.48 -1.49
N HIS A 45 -17.70 5.62 -0.72
CA HIS A 45 -17.68 6.25 0.59
C HIS A 45 -16.66 7.39 0.64
N PRO A 46 -16.97 8.55 1.27
CA PRO A 46 -16.06 9.69 1.32
C PRO A 46 -14.71 9.37 1.98
N LEU A 47 -14.68 8.41 2.93
CA LEU A 47 -13.42 7.96 3.56
C LEU A 47 -12.70 6.85 2.80
N GLU A 48 -13.28 6.28 1.75
CA GLU A 48 -12.68 5.14 1.05
C GLU A 48 -11.28 5.48 0.49
N LEU A 49 -11.12 6.67 -0.08
CA LEU A 49 -9.83 7.14 -0.59
C LEU A 49 -8.83 7.43 0.53
N SER A 50 -9.32 7.90 1.68
CA SER A 50 -8.49 8.20 2.85
C SER A 50 -7.93 6.91 3.45
N GLU A 51 -8.80 5.92 3.70
CA GLU A 51 -8.42 4.61 4.24
C GLU A 51 -7.45 3.87 3.31
N LYS A 52 -7.72 3.86 1.99
CA LYS A 52 -6.81 3.27 1.00
C LYS A 52 -5.40 3.87 1.03
N ASN A 53 -5.27 5.13 1.41
CA ASN A 53 -3.99 5.86 1.46
C ASN A 53 -3.52 6.14 2.88
N PHE A 54 -4.10 5.52 3.90
CA PHE A 54 -3.88 5.84 5.30
C PHE A 54 -2.39 5.82 5.67
N GLN A 55 -1.72 4.70 5.41
CA GLN A 55 -0.30 4.53 5.73
C GLN A 55 0.59 5.53 4.98
N LEU A 56 0.33 5.76 3.70
CA LEU A 56 1.10 6.72 2.89
C LEU A 56 0.93 8.15 3.40
N ASN A 57 -0.27 8.51 3.82
CA ASN A 57 -0.55 9.82 4.37
C ASN A 57 0.10 9.99 5.75
N GLN A 58 0.03 8.97 6.61
CA GLN A 58 0.69 8.95 7.90
C GLN A 58 2.22 9.08 7.77
N ASP A 59 2.83 8.31 6.87
CA ASP A 59 4.28 8.37 6.60
C ASP A 59 4.66 9.78 6.11
N LYS A 60 3.87 10.38 5.19
CA LYS A 60 4.09 11.77 4.71
C LYS A 60 4.03 12.79 5.85
N THR A 61 3.02 12.70 6.72
CA THR A 61 2.88 13.61 7.86
C THR A 61 4.03 13.44 8.86
N ASN A 62 4.49 12.20 9.09
CA ASN A 62 5.59 11.91 10.00
C ASN A 62 6.91 12.47 9.46
N PHE A 63 7.22 12.26 8.18
CA PHE A 63 8.42 12.83 7.56
C PHE A 63 8.41 14.36 7.49
N ALA A 64 7.23 14.97 7.27
CA ALA A 64 7.10 16.43 7.32
C ALA A 64 7.38 16.96 8.73
N THR A 65 6.81 16.31 9.75
CA THR A 65 7.03 16.65 11.16
C THR A 65 8.49 16.49 11.56
N LEU A 66 9.12 15.37 11.21
CA LEU A 66 10.56 15.13 11.47
C LEU A 66 11.44 16.19 10.80
N ARG A 67 11.13 16.56 9.55
CA ARG A 67 11.83 17.66 8.87
C ARG A 67 11.68 18.98 9.62
N ASN A 68 10.50 19.28 10.13
CA ASN A 68 10.24 20.55 10.81
C ASN A 68 10.96 20.63 12.17
N ILE A 69 11.09 19.52 12.88
CA ILE A 69 11.72 19.47 14.22
C ILE A 69 13.24 19.37 14.11
N GLN A 70 13.74 18.46 13.26
CA GLN A 70 15.16 18.08 13.23
C GLN A 70 15.87 18.57 11.95
N GLY A 71 15.15 19.05 10.94
CA GLY A 71 15.71 19.48 9.66
C GLY A 71 15.78 18.37 8.61
N ILE A 72 16.41 18.66 7.46
CA ILE A 72 16.41 17.79 6.27
C ILE A 72 17.10 16.42 6.47
N HIS A 73 18.08 16.35 7.37
CA HIS A 73 18.92 15.17 7.53
C HIS A 73 18.19 13.99 8.19
N ALA A 74 17.25 14.27 9.10
CA ALA A 74 16.48 13.27 9.83
C ALA A 74 15.59 12.40 8.91
N PRO A 75 14.68 12.96 8.08
CA PRO A 75 13.88 12.15 7.16
C PRO A 75 14.73 11.44 6.11
N LEU A 76 15.84 12.03 5.66
CA LEU A 76 16.75 11.39 4.70
C LEU A 76 17.40 10.14 5.31
N LYS A 77 17.92 10.25 6.54
CA LYS A 77 18.50 9.12 7.28
C LYS A 77 17.49 7.99 7.43
N LEU A 78 16.29 8.31 7.92
CA LEU A 78 15.23 7.31 8.13
C LEU A 78 14.77 6.65 6.82
N GLN A 79 14.69 7.42 5.72
CA GLN A 79 14.40 6.85 4.40
C GLN A 79 15.50 5.91 3.90
N MET A 80 16.77 6.21 4.17
CA MET A 80 17.87 5.31 3.84
C MET A 80 17.81 4.02 4.67
N GLU A 81 17.50 4.12 5.96
CA GLU A 81 17.31 2.96 6.84
C GLU A 81 16.15 2.08 6.35
N PHE A 82 15.00 2.66 6.01
CA PHE A 82 13.89 1.91 5.41
C PHE A 82 14.28 1.17 4.13
N ARG A 83 15.10 1.80 3.27
CA ARG A 83 15.58 1.14 2.04
C ARG A 83 16.53 -0.02 2.37
N ALA A 84 17.42 0.16 3.33
CA ALA A 84 18.35 -0.89 3.74
C ALA A 84 17.61 -2.09 4.34
N VAL A 85 16.65 -1.85 5.25
CA VAL A 85 15.86 -2.94 5.86
C VAL A 85 15.03 -3.69 4.83
N LYS A 86 14.42 -2.98 3.87
CA LYS A 86 13.62 -3.61 2.79
C LYS A 86 14.43 -4.51 1.86
N GLN A 87 15.74 -4.31 1.75
CA GLN A 87 16.60 -5.17 0.94
C GLN A 87 16.92 -6.51 1.62
N VAL A 88 16.85 -6.56 2.95
CA VAL A 88 17.13 -7.76 3.73
C VAL A 88 15.87 -8.61 3.79
N GLN A 89 15.74 -9.56 2.85
CA GLN A 89 14.66 -10.55 2.86
C GLN A 89 15.22 -11.96 3.02
N ARG A 90 14.46 -12.82 3.70
CA ARG A 90 14.75 -14.26 3.79
C ARG A 90 14.45 -14.94 2.46
N PHE A 91 14.84 -16.21 2.34
CA PHE A 91 14.50 -17.01 1.18
C PHE A 91 12.98 -17.06 0.94
N PRO A 92 12.50 -17.17 -0.30
CA PRO A 92 11.07 -17.08 -0.64
C PRO A 92 10.15 -18.07 0.08
N PHE A 93 10.71 -19.20 0.54
CA PHE A 93 9.98 -20.23 1.30
C PHE A 93 9.99 -19.98 2.81
N LEU A 94 10.85 -19.10 3.32
CA LEU A 94 10.86 -18.71 4.73
C LEU A 94 10.07 -17.42 4.89
N HIS A 95 9.07 -17.45 5.77
CA HIS A 95 8.35 -16.24 6.15
C HIS A 95 9.34 -15.17 6.67
N SER A 96 9.36 -14.02 6.01
CA SER A 96 10.13 -12.85 6.43
C SER A 96 9.22 -11.94 7.25
N SER A 97 9.43 -11.89 8.57
CA SER A 97 8.76 -10.91 9.41
C SER A 97 9.38 -9.52 9.20
N ASN A 98 8.55 -8.48 9.10
CA ASN A 98 8.98 -7.11 8.87
C ASN A 98 9.46 -6.39 10.14
N MET A 99 9.87 -7.12 11.18
CA MET A 99 10.11 -6.57 12.52
C MET A 99 11.01 -5.33 12.55
N ALA A 100 12.13 -5.33 11.82
CA ALA A 100 13.02 -4.17 11.79
C ALA A 100 12.39 -2.95 11.10
N LEU A 101 11.52 -3.17 10.11
CA LEU A 101 10.76 -2.10 9.46
C LEU A 101 9.72 -1.55 10.45
N ASP A 102 9.05 -2.43 11.17
CA ASP A 102 8.00 -2.07 12.13
C ASP A 102 8.57 -1.26 13.30
N THR A 103 9.74 -1.64 13.83
CA THR A 103 10.46 -0.82 14.83
C THR A 103 10.84 0.56 14.29
N LEU A 104 11.30 0.67 13.04
CA LEU A 104 11.62 1.97 12.43
C LEU A 104 10.37 2.84 12.21
N ARG A 105 9.19 2.22 12.06
CA ARG A 105 7.89 2.92 11.99
C ARG A 105 7.28 3.23 13.36
N GLY A 106 7.76 2.57 14.42
CA GLY A 106 7.16 2.63 15.75
C GLY A 106 5.84 1.86 15.86
N ASN A 107 5.69 0.80 15.04
CA ASN A 107 4.50 -0.06 15.04
C ASN A 107 4.65 -1.26 15.99
N ASP A 108 5.81 -1.45 16.61
CA ASP A 108 6.13 -2.58 17.50
C ASP A 108 5.35 -2.60 18.82
N ASP A 109 4.80 -1.46 19.25
CA ASP A 109 3.96 -1.33 20.43
C ASP A 109 2.45 -1.52 20.14
N CYS A 110 2.06 -1.61 18.87
CA CYS A 110 0.65 -1.63 18.46
C CYS A 110 0.28 -2.98 17.84
N ILE A 111 -0.89 -3.51 18.20
CA ILE A 111 -1.46 -4.72 17.58
C ILE A 111 -2.45 -4.30 16.50
N SER A 112 -2.20 -4.74 15.27
CA SER A 112 -3.03 -4.47 14.10
C SER A 112 -4.00 -5.63 13.81
N PHE A 113 -4.94 -5.41 12.90
CA PHE A 113 -5.86 -6.47 12.45
C PHE A 113 -5.12 -7.61 11.72
N GLU A 114 -3.99 -7.27 11.10
CA GLU A 114 -3.13 -8.16 10.32
C GLU A 114 -2.51 -9.22 11.24
N ASP A 115 -2.15 -8.82 12.46
CA ASP A 115 -1.57 -9.71 13.48
C ASP A 115 -2.57 -10.75 14.01
N ILE A 116 -3.87 -10.45 13.97
CA ILE A 116 -4.93 -11.33 14.49
C ILE A 116 -5.46 -12.26 13.39
N LEU A 117 -5.68 -11.71 12.20
CA LEU A 117 -6.34 -12.44 11.11
C LEU A 117 -5.35 -13.12 10.15
N ASN A 118 -4.08 -12.74 10.21
CA ASN A 118 -3.01 -13.10 9.29
C ASN A 118 -3.32 -12.73 7.82
N ASP A 119 -2.29 -12.41 7.04
CA ASP A 119 -2.46 -12.21 5.60
C ASP A 119 -2.58 -13.59 4.93
N PRO A 120 -3.64 -13.89 4.14
CA PRO A 120 -3.71 -15.14 3.38
C PRO A 120 -2.54 -15.35 2.43
N SER A 121 -1.81 -14.29 2.05
CA SER A 121 -0.56 -14.39 1.27
C SER A 121 0.62 -14.92 2.09
N GLN A 122 0.54 -14.85 3.42
CA GLN A 122 1.56 -15.23 4.39
C GLN A 122 1.12 -16.44 5.21
N SER A 123 0.97 -17.59 4.55
CA SER A 123 0.63 -18.83 5.27
C SER A 123 1.78 -19.31 6.14
N GLU A 124 1.49 -19.72 7.37
CA GLU A 124 2.44 -20.41 8.26
C GLU A 124 2.78 -21.82 7.75
N VAL A 125 1.95 -22.38 6.86
CA VAL A 125 2.18 -23.69 6.28
C VAL A 125 3.26 -23.58 5.21
N MET A 126 4.42 -24.14 5.51
CA MET A 126 5.55 -24.25 4.58
C MET A 126 5.12 -24.98 3.30
N GLY A 127 5.08 -24.26 2.19
CA GLY A 127 4.90 -24.85 0.86
C GLY A 127 6.15 -25.58 0.39
N GLU A 128 6.04 -26.30 -0.72
CA GLU A 128 7.21 -26.93 -1.35
C GLU A 128 8.21 -25.84 -1.81
N PRO A 129 9.49 -25.87 -1.36
CA PRO A 129 10.44 -24.79 -1.63
C PRO A 129 10.67 -24.50 -3.12
N HIS A 130 10.62 -25.55 -3.95
CA HIS A 130 10.79 -25.42 -5.40
C HIS A 130 9.63 -24.65 -6.03
N THR A 131 8.39 -25.05 -5.76
CA THR A 131 7.17 -24.40 -6.25
C THR A 131 7.07 -22.94 -5.79
N MET A 132 7.41 -22.64 -4.53
CA MET A 132 7.40 -21.27 -4.02
C MET A 132 8.47 -20.39 -4.70
N MET A 133 9.65 -20.94 -5.00
CA MET A 133 10.71 -20.25 -5.72
C MET A 133 10.33 -19.98 -7.17
N GLU A 134 9.74 -20.95 -7.86
CA GLU A 134 9.26 -20.81 -9.23
C GLU A 134 8.18 -19.73 -9.34
N HIS A 135 7.21 -19.71 -8.43
CA HIS A 135 6.19 -18.66 -8.36
C HIS A 135 6.79 -17.28 -8.05
N LYS A 136 7.78 -17.18 -7.15
CA LYS A 136 8.46 -15.91 -6.85
C LYS A 136 9.27 -15.37 -8.04
N LEU A 137 9.81 -16.25 -8.86
CA LEU A 137 10.57 -15.91 -10.08
C LEU A 137 9.68 -15.74 -11.32
N GLY A 138 8.37 -16.02 -11.21
CA GLY A 138 7.40 -15.91 -12.31
C GLY A 138 7.56 -17.00 -13.38
N LEU A 139 8.04 -18.18 -12.99
CA LEU A 139 8.21 -19.34 -13.88
C LEU A 139 6.95 -20.23 -13.96
N LEU A 140 6.06 -20.13 -12.97
CA LEU A 140 4.72 -20.72 -12.87
C LEU A 140 3.72 -19.61 -12.59
#